data_AF-A0A8J4XR57-F1
#
_entry.id   AF-A0A8J4XR57-F1
#
_cell.length_a   1.000
_cell.length_b   1.000
_cell.length_c   1.000
_cell.angle_alpha   90.00
_cell.angle_beta   90.00
_cell.angle_gamma   90.00
#
_symmetry.space_group_name_H-M   'P 1'
#
loop_
_entity.id
_entity.type
_entity.pdbx_description
1 polymer ?
#
loop_
_entity_poly.entity_id
_entity_poly.type
_entity_poly.pdbx_seq_one_letter_code
_entity_poly.pdbx_strand_id
1 'polypeptide(L)'
;MAWLLDGRGLEIFYKAQVRSSLDYACFAWGGAVNKHLTLLDKIQARAVRIIKDKVAGQEPHLTTIQHRRDVAGLTVVLTVQVKRVSHLQAL
;
A
#
# COMPACT_ATOMS: atom_id res chain seq x y z
N MET A 1 1.03 6.18 -23.99
CA MET A 1 1.99 5.23 -23.38
C MET A 1 1.35 3.94 -22.85
N ALA A 2 0.09 3.91 -22.41
CA ALA A 2 -0.55 2.70 -21.84
C ALA A 2 -0.76 1.53 -22.83
N TRP A 3 -0.64 1.78 -24.13
CA TRP A 3 -0.69 0.76 -25.19
C TRP A 3 0.62 -0.01 -25.43
N LEU A 4 1.73 0.45 -24.84
CA LEU A 4 3.08 -0.08 -25.15
C LEU A 4 3.50 -1.19 -24.17
N LEU A 5 2.94 -1.19 -22.96
CA LEU A 5 3.33 -2.10 -21.90
C LEU A 5 2.34 -3.26 -21.83
N ASP A 6 2.89 -4.48 -21.88
CA ASP A 6 2.17 -5.68 -21.49
C ASP A 6 1.71 -5.56 -20.02
N GLY A 7 0.66 -6.29 -19.63
CA GLY A 7 0.03 -6.05 -18.33
C GLY A 7 0.96 -6.33 -17.13
N ARG A 8 1.96 -7.21 -17.31
CA ARG A 8 3.06 -7.39 -16.33
C ARG A 8 3.98 -6.16 -16.23
N GLY A 9 4.27 -5.50 -17.34
CA GLY A 9 5.03 -4.24 -17.36
C GLY A 9 4.27 -3.10 -16.68
N LEU A 10 2.94 -3.08 -16.83
CA LEU A 10 2.08 -2.13 -16.14
C LEU A 10 2.05 -2.35 -14.62
N GLU A 11 2.04 -3.61 -14.18
CA GLU A 11 2.16 -3.94 -12.75
C GLU A 11 3.49 -3.46 -12.16
N ILE A 12 4.61 -3.69 -12.85
CA ILE A 12 5.93 -3.23 -12.42
C ILE A 12 5.96 -1.70 -12.35
N PHE A 13 5.44 -1.01 -13.37
CA PHE A 13 5.38 0.45 -13.39
C PHE A 13 4.53 1.00 -12.23
N TYR A 14 3.37 0.39 -11.99
CA TYR A 14 2.52 0.76 -10.85
C TYR A 14 3.25 0.58 -9.52
N LYS A 15 3.95 -0.55 -9.33
CA LYS A 15 4.74 -0.81 -8.12
C LYS A 15 5.88 0.19 -7.95
N ALA A 16 6.61 0.48 -9.03
CA ALA A 16 7.77 1.37 -8.99
C ALA A 16 7.41 2.83 -8.70
N GLN A 17 6.34 3.34 -9.31
CA GLN A 17 6.01 4.77 -9.22
C GLN A 17 4.94 5.04 -8.16
N VAL A 18 3.75 4.45 -8.33
CA VAL A 18 2.57 4.79 -7.53
C VAL A 18 2.65 4.13 -6.16
N ARG A 19 2.95 2.82 -6.11
CA ARG A 19 3.07 2.09 -4.85
C ARG A 19 4.24 2.58 -4.03
N SER A 20 5.40 2.82 -4.64
CA SER A 20 6.56 3.38 -3.93
C SER A 20 6.26 4.74 -3.30
N SER A 21 5.57 5.63 -4.04
CA SER A 21 5.18 6.95 -3.52
C SER A 21 4.18 6.86 -2.37
N LEU A 22 3.19 5.96 -2.49
CA LEU A 22 2.25 5.64 -1.42
C LEU A 22 2.97 5.12 -0.17
N ASP A 23 3.97 4.25 -0.35
CA ASP A 23 4.68 3.60 0.75
C ASP A 23 5.58 4.59 1.50
N TYR A 24 6.27 5.46 0.76
CA TYR A 24 7.13 6.49 1.34
C TYR A 24 6.33 7.60 2.04
N ALA A 25 5.12 7.91 1.54
CA ALA A 25 4.22 8.88 2.15
C ALA A 25 3.45 8.32 3.36
N CYS A 26 4.09 7.49 4.20
CA CYS A 26 3.46 6.84 5.35
C CYS A 26 2.87 7.82 6.36
N PHE A 27 3.45 9.02 6.50
CA PHE A 27 2.88 10.09 7.32
C PHE A 27 1.51 10.56 6.82
N ALA A 28 1.24 10.48 5.52
CA ALA A 28 -0.02 10.93 4.92
C ALA A 28 -1.18 9.98 5.20
N TRP A 29 -0.93 8.69 5.47
CA TRP A 29 -1.98 7.69 5.71
C TRP A 29 -1.92 7.00 7.07
N GLY A 30 -0.77 6.99 7.76
CA GLY A 30 -0.61 6.36 9.07
C GLY A 30 -1.45 7.03 10.16
N GLY A 31 -1.60 8.36 10.11
CA GLY A 31 -2.42 9.15 11.02
C GLY A 31 -3.78 9.59 10.48
N ALA A 32 -4.09 9.30 9.21
CA ALA A 32 -5.27 9.85 8.55
C ALA A 32 -6.58 9.20 9.02
N VAL A 33 -7.68 9.93 8.89
CA VAL A 33 -9.04 9.41 9.09
C VAL A 33 -9.34 8.35 8.01
N ASN A 34 -10.03 7.27 8.38
CA ASN A 34 -10.35 6.14 7.50
C ASN A 34 -10.98 6.56 6.16
N LYS A 35 -11.76 7.65 6.13
CA LYS A 35 -12.34 8.21 4.90
C LYS A 35 -11.28 8.55 3.84
N HIS A 36 -10.13 9.10 4.24
CA HIS A 36 -9.04 9.41 3.31
C HIS A 36 -8.32 8.15 2.80
N LEU A 37 -8.25 7.09 3.62
CA LEU A 37 -7.70 5.80 3.21
C LEU A 37 -8.51 5.17 2.08
N THR A 38 -9.84 5.28 2.14
CA THR A 38 -10.71 4.75 1.07
C THR A 38 -10.46 5.41 -0.28
N LEU A 39 -9.97 6.66 -0.31
CA LEU A 39 -9.59 7.33 -1.57
C LEU A 39 -8.31 6.73 -2.16
N LEU A 40 -7.35 6.39 -1.32
CA LEU A 40 -6.11 5.72 -1.74
C LEU A 40 -6.40 4.28 -2.22
N ASP A 41 -7.29 3.57 -1.53
CA ASP A 41 -7.73 2.24 -1.97
C ASP A 41 -8.48 2.29 -3.30
N LYS A 42 -9.23 3.38 -3.60
CA LYS A 42 -9.84 3.58 -4.93
C LYS A 42 -8.81 3.76 -6.04
N ILE A 43 -7.68 4.44 -5.76
CA ILE A 43 -6.57 4.58 -6.73
C ILE A 43 -5.98 3.19 -7.03
N GLN A 44 -5.75 2.40 -5.99
CA GLN A 44 -5.25 1.03 -6.12
C GLN A 44 -6.25 0.14 -6.87
N ALA A 45 -7.54 0.19 -6.54
CA ALA A 45 -8.58 -0.56 -7.24
C ALA A 45 -8.69 -0.18 -8.72
N ARG A 46 -8.50 1.11 -9.05
CA ARG A 46 -8.45 1.57 -10.44
C ARG A 46 -7.22 1.01 -11.16
N ALA A 47 -6.05 1.01 -10.52
CA ALA A 47 -4.85 0.43 -11.10
C ALA A 47 -4.99 -1.08 -11.36
N VAL A 48 -5.54 -1.81 -10.38
CA VAL A 48 -5.87 -3.24 -10.52
C VAL A 48 -6.78 -3.48 -11.73
N ARG A 49 -7.81 -2.66 -11.92
CA ARG A 49 -8.73 -2.78 -13.08
C ARG A 49 -7.98 -2.62 -14.40
N ILE A 50 -7.14 -1.59 -14.53
CA ILE A 50 -6.38 -1.34 -15.76
C ILE A 50 -5.39 -2.50 -16.05
N ILE A 51 -4.80 -3.08 -15.00
CA ILE A 51 -3.88 -4.23 -15.12
C ILE A 51 -4.66 -5.51 -15.51
N LYS A 52 -5.82 -5.77 -14.89
CA LYS A 52 -6.68 -6.93 -15.20
C LYS A 52 -7.22 -6.90 -16.62
N ASP A 53 -7.59 -5.72 -17.11
CA ASP A 53 -8.03 -5.55 -18.50
C ASP A 53 -6.92 -5.89 -19.52
N LYS A 54 -5.67 -5.98 -19.08
CA LYS A 54 -4.48 -6.30 -19.89
C LYS A 54 -3.88 -7.69 -19.64
N VAL A 55 -4.12 -8.30 -18.47
CA VAL A 55 -3.65 -9.65 -18.12
C VAL A 55 -4.86 -10.55 -17.86
N ALA A 56 -5.14 -11.44 -18.80
CA ALA A 56 -6.09 -12.53 -18.58
C ALA A 56 -5.52 -13.52 -17.56
N GLY A 57 -5.83 -13.33 -16.27
CA GLY A 57 -5.72 -14.38 -15.26
C GLY A 57 -4.75 -14.17 -14.09
N GLN A 58 -4.05 -13.03 -13.99
CA GLN A 58 -3.18 -12.76 -12.84
C GLN A 58 -3.77 -11.63 -11.99
N GLU A 59 -4.32 -11.98 -10.81
CA GLU A 59 -4.71 -11.00 -9.78
C GLU A 59 -3.44 -10.34 -9.24
N PRO A 60 -3.21 -9.03 -9.47
CA PRO A 60 -2.08 -8.34 -8.86
C PRO A 60 -2.31 -8.33 -7.35
N HIS A 61 -1.40 -8.97 -6.60
CA HIS A 61 -1.48 -9.06 -5.14
C HIS A 61 -1.11 -7.70 -4.52
N LEU A 62 -2.10 -6.81 -4.43
CA LEU A 62 -1.96 -5.49 -3.87
C LEU A 62 -2.76 -5.41 -2.57
N THR A 63 -2.05 -5.40 -1.44
CA THR A 63 -2.64 -5.23 -0.10
C THR A 63 -3.21 -3.82 0.07
N THR A 64 -4.38 -3.70 0.70
CA THR A 64 -5.02 -2.41 0.97
C THR A 64 -4.14 -1.54 1.87
N ILE A 65 -4.31 -0.22 1.77
CA ILE A 65 -3.56 0.72 2.62
C ILE A 65 -3.93 0.50 4.09
N GLN A 66 -5.21 0.21 4.38
CA GLN A 66 -5.67 -0.10 5.73
C GLN A 66 -4.94 -1.32 6.31
N HIS A 67 -4.84 -2.43 5.56
CA HIS A 67 -4.11 -3.61 6.05
C HIS A 67 -2.66 -3.27 6.40
N ARG A 68 -2.01 -2.41 5.63
CA ARG A 68 -0.64 -1.97 5.93
C ARG A 68 -0.54 -1.09 7.15
N ARG A 69 -1.53 -0.23 7.38
CA ARG A 69 -1.64 0.56 8.61
C ARG A 69 -1.74 -0.36 9.84
N ASP A 70 -2.57 -1.39 9.74
CA ASP A 70 -2.77 -2.34 10.84
C ASP A 70 -1.48 -3.14 11.11
N VAL A 71 -0.80 -3.62 10.07
CA VAL A 71 0.50 -4.30 10.18
C VAL A 71 1.57 -3.38 10.77
N ALA A 72 1.61 -2.11 10.37
CA ALA A 72 2.55 -1.14 10.93
C ALA A 72 2.28 -0.89 12.42
N GLY A 73 1.01 -0.72 12.81
CA GLY A 73 0.61 -0.58 14.22
C GLY A 73 0.99 -1.81 15.06
N LEU A 74 0.69 -3.02 14.55
CA LEU A 74 1.07 -4.27 15.21
C LEU A 74 2.60 -4.42 15.33
N THR A 75 3.35 -4.01 14.31
CA THR A 75 4.82 -4.04 14.33
C THR A 75 5.38 -3.13 15.41
N VAL A 76 4.78 -1.94 15.59
CA VAL A 76 5.17 -1.02 16.68
C VAL A 76 4.88 -1.65 18.03
N VAL A 77 3.68 -2.20 18.25
CA VAL A 77 3.32 -2.89 19.51
C VAL A 77 4.27 -4.06 19.79
N LEU A 78 4.55 -4.89 18.79
CA LEU A 78 5.50 -5.99 18.92
C LEU A 78 6.90 -5.48 19.29
N THR A 79 7.34 -4.39 18.67
CA THR A 79 8.64 -3.77 18.95
C THR A 79 8.71 -3.23 20.37
N VAL A 80 7.64 -2.61 20.87
CA VAL A 80 7.54 -2.16 22.28
C VAL A 80 7.64 -3.34 23.23
N GLN A 81 6.87 -4.40 22.98
CA GLN A 81 6.78 -5.57 23.84
C GLN A 81 8.08 -6.39 23.88
N VAL A 82 8.67 -6.65 22.70
CA VAL A 82 9.84 -7.54 22.57
C VAL A 82 11.16 -6.81 22.79
N LYS A 83 11.31 -5.60 22.22
CA LYS A 83 12.58 -4.86 22.29
C LYS A 83 12.67 -3.88 23.47
N ARG A 84 11.59 -3.72 24.26
CA ARG A 84 11.51 -2.81 25.43
C ARG A 84 12.19 -1.46 25.18
N VAL A 85 11.87 -0.87 24.02
CA VAL A 85 12.48 0.38 23.61
C VAL A 85 12.00 1.50 24.55
N SER A 86 12.92 2.06 25.32
CA SER A 86 12.62 2.98 26.43
C SER A 86 11.83 4.22 26.02
N HIS A 87 11.97 4.71 24.79
CA HIS A 87 11.21 5.86 24.29
C HIS A 87 9.82 5.51 23.71
N LEU A 88 9.48 4.22 23.58
CA LEU A 88 8.16 3.76 23.12
C LEU A 88 7.32 3.14 24.25
N GLN A 89 7.81 3.10 25.49
CA GLN A 89 7.07 2.59 26.66
C GLN A 89 5.94 3.51 27.14
N ALA A 90 5.89 4.76 26.66
CA ALA A 90 4.89 5.75 27.04
C ALA A 90 3.67 5.83 26.09
N LEU A 91 3.65 5.01 25.03
CA LEU A 91 2.52 4.85 24.10
C LEU A 91 1.55 3.78 24.62
#